data_AF-A0A809YCV7-F1
#
_entry.id   AF-A0A809YCV7-F1
#
_cell.length_a   1.000
_cell.length_b   1.000
_cell.length_c   1.000
_cell.angle_alpha   90.00
_cell.angle_beta   90.00
_cell.angle_gamma   90.00
#
_symmetry.space_group_name_H-M   'P 1'
#
loop_
_entity.id
_entity.type
_entity.pdbx_description
1 polymer ?
#
loop_
_entity_poly.entity_id
_entity_poly.type
_entity_poly.pdbx_seq_one_letter_code
_entity_poly.pdbx_strand_id
1 'polypeptide(L)'
;MSPIEQIYDKIPDFAKDVRINLTSLMADETLSPRRKYGVLVASAVATRNSALIAAVESAASGVMTSVAIAAAKAAASVVVMNNVYYRFVHLASNPEYKTMPPRLRMDVIGNPGVDKSDFELWSLAVSSINGCGMCIDAHERTLRAAGVNSETIQTAVRFAAITQSVAIALEAAGPASPQAGD
;
A
#
# COMPACT_ATOMS: atom_id res chain seq x y z
N MET A 1 3.34 -2.20 -23.88
CA MET A 1 2.51 -2.35 -22.67
C MET A 1 3.27 -1.84 -21.46
N SER A 2 2.63 -1.05 -20.61
CA SER A 2 3.18 -0.72 -19.29
C SER A 2 3.35 -2.00 -18.46
N PRO A 3 4.28 -2.05 -17.50
CA PRO A 3 4.46 -3.21 -16.62
C PRO A 3 3.18 -3.63 -15.87
N ILE A 4 2.30 -2.67 -15.55
CA ILE A 4 1.01 -2.94 -14.89
C ILE A 4 0.00 -3.57 -15.87
N GLU A 5 0.04 -3.24 -17.16
CA GLU A 5 -0.84 -3.90 -18.15
C GLU A 5 -0.58 -5.41 -18.24
N GLN A 6 0.67 -5.85 -18.04
CA GLN A 6 1.01 -7.29 -18.00
C GLN A 6 0.37 -8.02 -16.82
N ILE A 7 -0.07 -7.30 -15.78
CA ILE A 7 -0.83 -7.88 -14.67
C ILE A 7 -2.26 -8.20 -15.10
N TYR A 8 -2.83 -7.44 -16.06
CA TYR A 8 -4.22 -7.64 -16.50
C TYR A 8 -4.41 -9.04 -17.08
N ASP A 9 -3.45 -9.47 -17.89
CA ASP A 9 -3.45 -10.78 -18.56
C ASP A 9 -3.20 -11.94 -17.59
N LYS A 10 -2.64 -11.66 -16.41
CA LYS A 10 -2.38 -12.65 -15.36
C LYS A 10 -3.53 -12.79 -14.36
N ILE A 11 -4.49 -11.86 -14.37
CA ILE A 11 -5.68 -11.97 -13.53
C ILE A 11 -6.65 -12.94 -14.21
N PRO A 12 -7.03 -14.07 -13.59
CA PRO A 12 -7.90 -15.07 -14.19
C PRO A 12 -9.35 -14.61 -14.31
N ASP A 13 -10.16 -15.30 -15.13
CA ASP A 13 -11.54 -14.89 -15.41
C ASP A 13 -12.46 -14.95 -14.18
N PHE A 14 -12.19 -15.85 -13.22
CA PHE A 14 -12.92 -15.87 -11.94
C PHE A 14 -12.71 -14.58 -11.13
N ALA A 15 -11.66 -13.79 -11.43
CA ALA A 15 -11.32 -12.53 -10.79
C ALA A 15 -11.55 -11.33 -11.73
N LYS A 16 -12.51 -11.43 -12.67
CA LYS A 16 -12.85 -10.36 -13.63
C LYS A 16 -13.06 -9.00 -12.97
N ASP A 17 -13.74 -8.94 -11.82
CA ASP A 17 -13.98 -7.68 -11.10
C ASP A 17 -12.67 -7.04 -10.62
N VAL A 18 -11.67 -7.84 -10.23
CA VAL A 18 -10.35 -7.36 -9.84
C VAL A 18 -9.65 -6.71 -11.04
N ARG A 19 -9.74 -7.33 -12.21
CA ARG A 19 -9.21 -6.77 -13.47
C ARG A 19 -9.86 -5.42 -13.81
N ILE A 20 -11.19 -5.33 -13.72
CA ILE A 20 -11.94 -4.09 -13.98
C ILE A 20 -11.55 -2.99 -12.98
N ASN A 21 -11.47 -3.31 -11.69
CA ASN A 21 -11.09 -2.34 -10.67
C ASN A 21 -9.65 -1.84 -10.84
N LEU A 22 -8.72 -2.71 -11.23
CA LEU A 22 -7.34 -2.31 -11.52
C LEU A 22 -7.28 -1.37 -12.73
N THR A 23 -8.03 -1.65 -13.80
CA THR A 23 -8.16 -0.74 -14.96
C THR A 23 -8.71 0.62 -14.54
N SER A 24 -9.80 0.66 -13.77
CA SER A 24 -10.40 1.90 -13.28
C SER A 24 -9.46 2.69 -12.38
N LEU A 25 -8.75 2.01 -11.47
CA LEU A 25 -7.72 2.61 -10.63
C LEU A 25 -6.60 3.25 -11.45
N MET A 26 -6.16 2.59 -12.53
CA MET A 26 -5.10 3.14 -13.39
C MET A 26 -5.56 4.34 -14.21
N ALA A 27 -6.85 4.45 -14.53
CA ALA A 27 -7.44 5.63 -15.17
C ALA A 27 -7.80 6.77 -14.20
N ASP A 28 -7.92 6.50 -12.90
CA ASP A 28 -8.32 7.49 -11.90
C ASP A 28 -7.23 8.55 -11.65
N GLU A 29 -7.60 9.82 -11.73
CA GLU A 29 -6.72 11.00 -11.61
C GLU A 29 -6.93 11.80 -10.31
N THR A 30 -7.74 11.30 -9.37
CA THR A 30 -8.00 11.97 -8.08
C THR A 30 -6.72 12.17 -7.27
N LEU A 31 -5.77 11.22 -7.37
CA LEU A 31 -4.45 11.34 -6.78
C LEU A 31 -3.44 11.86 -7.82
N SER A 32 -2.56 12.77 -7.41
CA SER A 32 -1.40 13.14 -8.21
C SER A 32 -0.56 11.90 -8.54
N PRO A 33 0.20 11.89 -9.65
CA PRO A 33 1.00 10.72 -10.04
C PRO A 33 1.90 10.22 -8.91
N ARG A 34 2.57 11.13 -8.18
CA ARG A 34 3.42 10.76 -7.03
C ARG A 34 2.63 10.05 -5.93
N ARG A 35 1.46 10.58 -5.54
CA ARG A 35 0.61 9.97 -4.49
C ARG A 35 0.08 8.62 -4.93
N LYS A 36 -0.42 8.53 -6.17
CA LYS A 36 -0.92 7.30 -6.77
C LYS A 36 0.15 6.20 -6.76
N TYR A 37 1.27 6.44 -7.42
CA TYR A 37 2.32 5.42 -7.53
C TYR A 37 3.00 5.12 -6.18
N GLY A 38 3.11 6.10 -5.27
CA GLY A 38 3.59 5.83 -3.92
C GLY A 38 2.63 4.94 -3.10
N VAL A 39 1.31 5.16 -3.20
CA VAL A 39 0.30 4.28 -2.61
C VAL A 39 0.40 2.87 -3.21
N LEU A 40 0.53 2.76 -4.53
CA LEU A 40 0.64 1.47 -5.21
C LEU A 40 1.92 0.73 -4.80
N VAL A 41 3.08 1.39 -4.76
CA VAL A 41 4.35 0.77 -4.33
C VAL A 41 4.25 0.29 -2.88
N ALA A 42 3.81 1.17 -1.96
CA ALA A 42 3.70 0.80 -0.55
C ALA A 42 2.70 -0.35 -0.34
N SER A 43 1.56 -0.31 -1.03
CA SER A 43 0.53 -1.36 -0.96
C SER A 43 1.02 -2.68 -1.56
N ALA A 44 1.65 -2.65 -2.74
CA ALA A 44 2.20 -3.84 -3.39
C ALA A 44 3.25 -4.53 -2.50
N VAL A 45 4.15 -3.75 -1.88
CA VAL A 45 5.13 -4.29 -0.92
C VAL A 45 4.44 -4.91 0.29
N ALA A 46 3.38 -4.28 0.82
CA ALA A 46 2.61 -4.83 1.94
C ALA A 46 1.93 -6.16 1.60
N THR A 47 1.54 -6.39 0.33
CA THR A 47 0.97 -7.67 -0.12
C THR A 47 1.98 -8.83 -0.14
N ARG A 48 3.29 -8.52 -0.23
CA ARG A 48 4.39 -9.48 -0.39
C ARG A 48 4.37 -10.29 -1.70
N ASN A 49 3.51 -9.92 -2.66
CA ASN A 49 3.43 -10.57 -3.95
C ASN A 49 4.55 -10.05 -4.89
N SER A 50 5.57 -10.88 -5.15
CA SER A 50 6.78 -10.46 -5.89
C SER A 50 6.49 -9.99 -7.32
N ALA A 51 5.55 -10.63 -8.02
CA ALA A 51 5.17 -10.26 -9.38
C ALA A 51 4.51 -8.88 -9.41
N LEU A 52 3.60 -8.61 -8.49
CA LEU A 52 2.95 -7.30 -8.36
C LEU A 52 3.94 -6.21 -7.95
N ILE A 53 4.82 -6.49 -6.98
CA ILE A 53 5.87 -5.57 -6.55
C ILE A 53 6.74 -5.16 -7.75
N ALA A 54 7.24 -6.13 -8.51
CA ALA A 54 8.09 -5.86 -9.67
C ALA A 54 7.38 -5.01 -10.74
N ALA A 55 6.12 -5.33 -11.05
CA ALA A 55 5.34 -4.58 -12.03
C ALA A 55 5.08 -3.13 -11.59
N VAL A 56 4.65 -2.93 -10.33
CA VAL A 56 4.34 -1.61 -9.80
C VAL A 56 5.60 -0.75 -9.65
N GLU A 57 6.71 -1.31 -9.19
CA GLU A 57 7.98 -0.58 -9.09
C GLU A 57 8.51 -0.17 -10.45
N SER A 58 8.43 -1.05 -11.44
CA SER A 58 8.82 -0.72 -12.81
C SER A 58 7.98 0.42 -13.38
N ALA A 59 6.66 0.39 -13.19
CA ALA A 59 5.78 1.48 -13.60
C ALA A 59 6.06 2.79 -12.84
N ALA A 60 6.28 2.71 -11.53
CA ALA A 60 6.61 3.87 -10.70
C ALA A 60 7.93 4.52 -11.12
N SER A 61 8.93 3.74 -11.56
CA SER A 61 10.23 4.27 -12.01
C SER A 61 10.13 5.19 -13.24
N GLY A 62 9.04 5.09 -14.01
CA GLY A 62 8.77 6.01 -15.13
C GLY A 62 8.27 7.39 -14.71
N VAL A 63 7.82 7.57 -13.47
CA VAL A 63 7.13 8.80 -13.02
C VAL A 63 7.53 9.30 -11.62
N MET A 64 8.30 8.51 -10.86
CA MET A 64 8.81 8.84 -9.52
C MET A 64 10.33 8.75 -9.48
N THR A 65 10.95 9.54 -8.61
CA THR A 65 12.38 9.42 -8.32
C THR A 65 12.67 8.15 -7.52
N SER A 66 13.90 7.65 -7.59
CA SER A 66 14.36 6.52 -6.77
C SER A 66 14.21 6.78 -5.27
N VAL A 67 14.41 8.04 -4.83
CA VAL A 67 14.19 8.48 -3.44
C VAL A 67 12.72 8.30 -3.03
N ALA A 68 11.78 8.71 -3.89
CA ALA A 68 10.35 8.59 -3.57
C ALA A 68 9.88 7.13 -3.57
N ILE A 69 10.40 6.30 -4.47
CA ILE A 69 10.14 4.85 -4.47
C ILE A 69 10.72 4.22 -3.19
N ALA A 70 11.95 4.56 -2.82
CA ALA A 70 12.56 4.06 -1.58
C ALA A 70 11.77 4.48 -0.33
N ALA A 71 11.25 5.71 -0.29
CA ALA A 71 10.40 6.20 0.79
C ALA A 71 9.07 5.44 0.88
N ALA A 72 8.43 5.10 -0.25
CA ALA A 72 7.22 4.27 -0.26
C ALA A 72 7.48 2.84 0.25
N LYS A 73 8.60 2.24 -0.13
CA LYS A 73 9.04 0.94 0.42
C LYS A 73 9.34 1.03 1.92
N ALA A 74 9.96 2.12 2.36
CA ALA A 74 10.25 2.37 3.77
C ALA A 74 8.98 2.54 4.59
N ALA A 75 7.95 3.22 4.06
CA ALA A 75 6.63 3.29 4.66
C ALA A 75 6.08 1.87 4.88
N ALA A 76 6.04 1.02 3.85
CA ALA A 76 5.59 -0.38 4.01
C ALA A 76 6.39 -1.15 5.07
N SER A 77 7.72 -0.97 5.10
CA SER A 77 8.61 -1.73 5.98
C SER A 77 8.50 -1.32 7.46
N VAL A 78 8.47 -0.02 7.75
CA VAL A 78 8.41 0.49 9.13
C VAL A 78 6.99 0.48 9.67
N VAL A 79 5.99 0.77 8.82
CA VAL A 79 4.60 0.85 9.27
C VAL A 79 4.05 -0.53 9.62
N VAL A 80 4.47 -1.61 8.96
CA VAL A 80 4.11 -2.99 9.36
C VAL A 80 4.56 -3.28 10.80
N MET A 81 5.78 -2.89 11.18
CA MET A 81 6.28 -3.04 12.56
C MET A 81 5.37 -2.29 13.54
N ASN A 82 5.02 -1.06 13.21
CA ASN A 82 4.10 -0.25 14.01
C ASN A 82 2.69 -0.85 14.06
N ASN A 83 2.18 -1.36 12.95
CA ASN A 83 0.85 -1.93 12.86
C ASN A 83 0.71 -3.14 13.77
N VAL A 84 1.72 -4.01 13.84
CA VAL A 84 1.72 -5.15 14.76
C VAL A 84 1.73 -4.66 16.21
N TYR A 85 2.66 -3.78 16.56
CA TYR A 85 2.82 -3.31 17.94
C TYR A 85 1.61 -2.50 18.44
N TYR A 86 1.22 -1.46 17.72
CA TYR A 86 0.14 -0.57 18.14
C TYR A 86 -1.23 -1.22 18.03
N ARG A 87 -1.44 -2.18 17.12
CA ARG A 87 -2.67 -3.00 17.15
C ARG A 87 -2.73 -3.82 18.44
N PHE A 88 -1.64 -4.46 18.84
CA PHE A 88 -1.61 -5.18 20.12
C PHE A 88 -1.92 -4.25 21.30
N VAL A 89 -1.23 -3.10 21.40
CA VAL A 89 -1.47 -2.11 22.47
C VAL A 89 -2.92 -1.60 22.47
N HIS A 90 -3.54 -1.48 21.29
CA HIS A 90 -4.93 -1.04 21.17
C HIS A 90 -5.94 -2.11 21.58
N LEU A 91 -5.72 -3.37 21.20
CA LEU A 91 -6.67 -4.47 21.39
C LEU A 91 -6.50 -5.20 22.74
N ALA A 92 -5.30 -5.20 23.33
CA ALA A 92 -5.06 -5.87 24.60
C ALA A 92 -5.78 -5.14 25.75
N SER A 93 -6.53 -5.89 26.56
CA SER A 93 -7.27 -5.32 27.69
C SER A 93 -6.40 -4.91 28.88
N ASN A 94 -5.16 -5.41 28.98
CA ASN A 94 -4.24 -5.00 30.04
C ASN A 94 -3.73 -3.57 29.78
N PRO A 95 -4.06 -2.59 30.66
CA PRO A 95 -3.67 -1.20 30.47
C PRO A 95 -2.17 -0.95 30.61
N GLU A 96 -1.41 -1.86 31.23
CA GLU A 96 0.04 -1.71 31.42
C GLU A 96 0.79 -1.55 30.10
N TYR A 97 0.34 -2.23 29.03
CA TYR A 97 1.00 -2.14 27.73
C TYR A 97 0.96 -0.73 27.12
N LYS A 98 0.01 0.13 27.54
CA LYS A 98 -0.06 1.52 27.09
C LYS A 98 0.97 2.43 27.75
N THR A 99 1.52 2.02 28.90
CA THR A 99 2.51 2.80 29.66
C THR A 99 3.94 2.33 29.41
N MET A 100 4.12 1.13 28.87
CA MET A 100 5.44 0.60 28.53
C MET A 100 6.05 1.32 27.31
N PRO A 101 7.35 1.64 27.33
CA PRO A 101 8.01 2.27 26.19
C PRO A 101 8.15 1.26 25.04
N PRO A 102 7.79 1.62 23.79
CA PRO A 102 7.81 0.69 22.66
C PRO A 102 9.20 0.21 22.27
N ARG A 103 10.24 1.05 22.50
CA ARG A 103 11.64 0.77 22.11
C ARG A 103 11.83 0.42 20.63
N LEU A 104 10.95 0.94 19.76
CA LEU A 104 11.01 0.78 18.31
C LEU A 104 11.64 2.02 17.68
N ARG A 105 12.62 1.82 16.78
CA ARG A 105 13.22 2.92 15.99
C ARG A 105 12.38 3.19 14.74
N MET A 106 12.05 4.45 14.52
CA MET A 106 11.11 4.88 13.45
C MET A 106 11.59 6.17 12.76
N ASP A 107 12.91 6.42 12.71
CA ASP A 107 13.49 7.70 12.28
C ASP A 107 13.02 8.16 10.89
N VAL A 108 12.75 7.21 10.00
CA VAL A 108 12.22 7.48 8.64
C VAL A 108 10.83 8.14 8.65
N ILE A 109 10.01 7.93 9.68
CA ILE A 109 8.71 8.61 9.81
C ILE A 109 8.91 10.12 10.04
N GLY A 110 9.96 10.48 10.78
CA GLY A 110 10.33 11.88 11.00
C GLY A 110 11.01 12.51 9.78
N ASN A 111 11.84 11.72 9.08
CA ASN A 111 12.64 12.18 7.95
C ASN A 111 12.52 11.23 6.73
N PRO A 112 11.38 11.25 6.01
CA PRO A 112 11.11 10.27 4.96
C PRO A 112 11.82 10.55 3.63
N GLY A 113 12.51 11.70 3.49
CA GLY A 113 13.14 12.12 2.23
C GLY A 113 12.17 12.56 1.13
N VAL A 114 10.88 12.67 1.47
CA VAL A 114 9.79 13.15 0.62
C VAL A 114 8.88 14.09 1.43
N ASP A 115 7.85 14.63 0.78
CA ASP A 115 6.80 15.37 1.48
C ASP A 115 6.14 14.47 2.55
N LYS A 116 5.94 15.02 3.75
CA LYS A 116 5.41 14.26 4.87
C LYS A 116 3.98 13.80 4.61
N SER A 117 3.14 14.60 3.94
CA SER A 117 1.76 14.20 3.63
C SER A 117 1.71 13.03 2.65
N ASP A 118 2.67 12.94 1.72
CA ASP A 118 2.77 11.78 0.83
C ASP A 118 3.16 10.52 1.62
N PHE A 119 4.16 10.60 2.50
CA PHE A 119 4.58 9.47 3.33
C PHE A 119 3.47 8.98 4.29
N GLU A 120 2.74 9.91 4.90
CA GLU A 120 1.60 9.60 5.77
C GLU A 120 0.46 8.93 4.98
N LEU A 121 0.21 9.34 3.72
CA LEU A 121 -0.80 8.73 2.87
C LEU A 121 -0.44 7.28 2.50
N TRP A 122 0.83 7.01 2.23
CA TRP A 122 1.32 5.65 1.97
C TRP A 122 1.28 4.78 3.23
N SER A 123 1.60 5.37 4.38
CA SER A 123 1.54 4.71 5.69
C SER A 123 0.10 4.36 6.08
N LEU A 124 -0.87 5.23 5.76
CA LEU A 124 -2.30 4.96 5.90
C LEU A 124 -2.74 3.77 5.04
N ALA A 125 -2.32 3.73 3.77
CA ALA A 125 -2.64 2.62 2.86
C ALA A 125 -2.13 1.28 3.41
N VAL A 126 -0.88 1.23 3.88
CA VAL A 126 -0.28 0.03 4.52
C VAL A 126 -1.02 -0.35 5.80
N SER A 127 -1.34 0.64 6.65
CA SER A 127 -2.09 0.41 7.90
C SER A 127 -3.50 -0.14 7.66
N SER A 128 -4.11 0.25 6.54
CA SER A 128 -5.42 -0.23 6.10
C SER A 128 -5.36 -1.69 5.66
N ILE A 129 -4.35 -2.07 4.86
CA ILE A 129 -4.12 -3.48 4.46
C ILE A 129 -3.87 -4.35 5.69
N ASN A 130 -3.02 -3.87 6.61
CA ASN A 130 -2.67 -4.63 7.78
C ASN A 130 -3.79 -4.66 8.83
N GLY A 131 -4.70 -3.68 8.85
CA GLY A 131 -5.79 -3.59 9.82
C GLY A 131 -5.34 -3.10 11.21
N CYS A 132 -4.63 -1.97 11.30
CA CYS A 132 -4.31 -1.32 12.58
C CYS A 132 -5.18 -0.05 12.77
N GLY A 133 -6.31 -0.16 13.48
CA GLY A 133 -7.23 0.97 13.71
C GLY A 133 -6.56 2.20 14.34
N MET A 134 -5.75 2.00 15.38
CA MET A 134 -4.99 3.09 16.02
C MET A 134 -4.04 3.81 15.04
N CYS A 135 -3.41 3.06 14.13
CA CYS A 135 -2.49 3.61 13.14
C CYS A 135 -3.24 4.38 12.05
N ILE A 136 -4.39 3.84 11.61
CA ILE A 136 -5.28 4.48 10.64
C ILE A 136 -5.71 5.86 11.16
N ASP A 137 -6.20 5.93 12.40
CA ASP A 137 -6.61 7.20 13.03
C ASP A 137 -5.45 8.19 13.18
N ALA A 138 -4.24 7.70 13.48
CA ALA A 138 -3.06 8.55 13.64
C ALA A 138 -2.60 9.17 12.31
N HIS A 139 -2.55 8.36 11.24
CA HIS A 139 -2.18 8.83 9.91
C HIS A 139 -3.26 9.75 9.33
N GLU A 140 -4.54 9.41 9.48
CA GLU A 140 -5.67 10.25 9.05
C GLU A 140 -5.60 11.63 9.69
N ARG A 141 -5.46 11.70 11.03
CA ARG A 141 -5.37 12.98 11.75
C ARG A 141 -4.21 13.83 11.25
N THR A 142 -3.06 13.22 11.00
CA THR A 142 -1.87 13.91 10.48
C THR A 142 -2.11 14.43 9.06
N LEU A 143 -2.74 13.63 8.20
CA LEU A 143 -3.12 14.02 6.84
C LEU A 143 -4.12 15.20 6.85
N ARG A 144 -5.15 15.14 7.71
CA ARG A 144 -6.12 16.22 7.88
C ARG A 144 -5.47 17.51 8.35
N ALA A 145 -4.57 17.42 9.33
CA ALA A 145 -3.81 18.58 9.81
C ALA A 145 -2.93 19.20 8.72
N ALA A 146 -2.44 18.38 7.77
CA ALA A 146 -1.70 18.82 6.59
C ALA A 146 -2.60 19.29 5.43
N GLY A 147 -3.92 19.40 5.63
CA GLY A 147 -4.86 19.88 4.62
C GLY A 147 -5.28 18.86 3.56
N VAL A 148 -4.94 17.57 3.72
CA VAL A 148 -5.38 16.52 2.81
C VAL A 148 -6.86 16.23 3.03
N ASN A 149 -7.65 16.32 1.95
CA ASN A 149 -9.10 16.13 2.03
C ASN A 149 -9.51 14.64 2.16
N SER A 150 -10.76 14.39 2.56
CA SER A 150 -11.23 13.04 2.87
C SER A 150 -11.37 12.17 1.62
N GLU A 151 -11.65 12.79 0.47
CA GLU A 151 -11.72 12.13 -0.83
C GLU A 151 -10.36 11.56 -1.27
N THR A 152 -9.28 12.32 -1.06
CA THR A 152 -7.89 11.88 -1.31
C THR A 152 -7.54 10.70 -0.41
N ILE A 153 -7.85 10.82 0.88
CA ILE A 153 -7.60 9.78 1.90
C ILE A 153 -8.38 8.50 1.55
N GLN A 154 -9.67 8.61 1.26
CA GLN A 154 -10.52 7.49 0.90
C GLN A 154 -10.06 6.83 -0.42
N THR A 155 -9.66 7.63 -1.40
CA THR A 155 -9.13 7.11 -2.68
C THR A 155 -7.86 6.30 -2.46
N ALA A 156 -6.95 6.76 -1.61
CA ALA A 156 -5.73 6.01 -1.27
C ALA A 156 -6.06 4.65 -0.62
N VAL A 157 -7.04 4.62 0.30
CA VAL A 157 -7.49 3.36 0.93
C VAL A 157 -8.16 2.43 -0.09
N ARG A 158 -8.96 2.97 -1.01
CA ARG A 158 -9.56 2.22 -2.13
C ARG A 158 -8.48 1.61 -3.02
N PHE A 159 -7.42 2.36 -3.34
CA PHE A 159 -6.31 1.84 -4.14
C PHE A 159 -5.53 0.74 -3.42
N ALA A 160 -5.34 0.89 -2.10
CA ALA A 160 -4.73 -0.15 -1.27
C ALA A 160 -5.56 -1.45 -1.29
N ALA A 161 -6.89 -1.35 -1.16
CA ALA A 161 -7.80 -2.49 -1.20
C ALA A 161 -7.78 -3.21 -2.57
N ILE A 162 -7.79 -2.46 -3.68
CA ILE A 162 -7.68 -3.02 -5.02
C ILE A 162 -6.32 -3.70 -5.21
N THR A 163 -5.24 -3.08 -4.76
CA THR A 163 -3.88 -3.65 -4.85
C THR A 163 -3.76 -4.96 -4.07
N GLN A 164 -4.33 -5.03 -2.87
CA GLN A 164 -4.42 -6.27 -2.09
C GLN A 164 -5.22 -7.34 -2.83
N SER A 165 -6.36 -6.98 -3.42
CA SER A 165 -7.19 -7.91 -4.19
C SER A 165 -6.47 -8.46 -5.43
N VAL A 166 -5.70 -7.62 -6.14
CA VAL A 166 -4.85 -8.02 -7.26
C VAL A 166 -3.81 -9.06 -6.82
N ALA A 167 -3.11 -8.84 -5.70
CA ALA A 167 -2.16 -9.81 -5.18
C ALA A 167 -2.81 -11.17 -4.90
N ILE A 168 -3.97 -11.19 -4.23
CA ILE A 168 -4.73 -12.42 -3.96
C ILE A 168 -5.18 -13.09 -5.26
N ALA A 169 -5.64 -12.34 -6.26
CA ALA A 169 -6.05 -12.91 -7.55
C ALA A 169 -4.89 -13.58 -8.29
N LEU A 170 -3.69 -12.97 -8.25
CA LEU A 170 -2.48 -13.54 -8.84
C LEU A 170 -2.03 -14.82 -8.12
N GLU A 171 -2.15 -14.87 -6.79
CA GLU A 171 -1.82 -16.08 -6.02
C GLU A 171 -2.85 -17.19 -6.21
N ALA A 172 -4.13 -16.84 -6.25
CA ALA A 172 -5.23 -17.77 -6.48
C ALA A 172 -5.20 -18.41 -7.88
N ALA A 173 -4.60 -17.73 -8.87
CA ALA A 173 -4.34 -18.31 -10.18
C ALA A 173 -3.40 -19.53 -10.12
N GLY A 174 -2.61 -19.65 -9.05
CA GLY A 174 -1.59 -20.68 -8.88
C GLY A 174 -0.34 -20.42 -9.74
N PRO A 175 0.68 -21.28 -9.64
CA PRO A 175 1.73 -21.31 -10.66
C PRO A 175 1.08 -21.53 -12.02
N ALA A 176 1.55 -20.85 -13.06
CA ALA A 176 1.08 -21.10 -14.42
C ALA A 176 1.14 -22.62 -14.66
N SER A 177 -0.03 -23.26 -14.79
CA SER A 177 -0.08 -24.64 -15.23
C SER A 177 0.72 -24.70 -16.53
N PRO A 178 1.62 -25.69 -16.72
CA PRO A 178 2.14 -25.94 -18.05
C PRO A 178 0.90 -26.07 -18.93
N GLN A 179 0.80 -25.23 -19.96
CA GLN A 179 -0.22 -25.40 -20.98
C GLN A 179 -0.16 -26.88 -21.36
N ALA A 180 -1.27 -27.60 -21.15
CA ALA A 180 -1.38 -28.95 -21.67
C ALA A 180 -1.12 -28.82 -23.17
N GLY A 181 0.02 -29.36 -23.61
CA GLY A 181 0.31 -29.49 -25.02
C GLY A 181 -0.77 -30.36 -25.66
N ASP A 182 -1.10 -29.95 -26.88
CA ASP A 182 -1.90 -30.61 -27.91
C ASP A 182 -3.43 -30.39 -27.87
#